data_AF-A0A953S1T0-F1
#
_entry.id   AF-A0A953S1T0-F1
#
_cell.length_a   1.000
_cell.length_b   1.000
_cell.length_c   1.000
_cell.angle_alpha   90.00
_cell.angle_beta   90.00
_cell.angle_gamma   90.00
#
_symmetry.space_group_name_H-M   'P 1'
#
loop_
_entity.id
_entity.type
_entity.pdbx_description
1 polymer ?
#
loop_
_entity_poly.entity_id
_entity_poly.type
_entity_poly.pdbx_seq_one_letter_code
_entity_poly.pdbx_strand_id
1 'polypeptide(L)'
;MADPSKSDANPARTTQDELERLRRRAGAVPADPDTRLLFARKLLDCRQVDEAILEIRAVIAMFPNHLEARKLLESAHALQG
;
A
#
# COMPACT_ATOMS: atom_id res chain seq x y z
N MET A 1 -40.77 -3.73 10.59
CA MET A 1 -39.75 -2.68 10.47
C MET A 1 -38.69 -3.22 9.54
N ALA A 2 -38.62 -2.69 8.32
CA ALA A 2 -37.58 -3.07 7.36
C ALA A 2 -36.38 -2.17 7.61
N ASP A 3 -35.18 -2.75 7.78
CA ASP A 3 -33.91 -2.04 7.76
C ASP A 3 -33.43 -1.94 6.29
N PRO A 4 -33.46 -0.76 5.65
CA PRO A 4 -33.04 -0.60 4.27
C PRO A 4 -31.79 0.29 4.21
N SER A 5 -30.59 -0.30 4.09
CA SER A 5 -29.30 0.33 3.68
C SER A 5 -28.15 -0.19 4.55
N LYS A 6 -26.94 -0.48 4.10
CA LYS A 6 -26.29 -0.42 2.79
C LYS A 6 -24.96 -1.13 3.00
N SER A 7 -24.61 -2.08 2.15
CA SER A 7 -23.27 -2.13 1.60
C SER A 7 -23.30 -3.05 0.40
N ASP A 8 -23.74 -2.48 -0.71
CA ASP A 8 -22.97 -2.59 -1.95
C ASP A 8 -21.53 -2.17 -1.63
N ALA A 9 -20.79 -3.03 -0.93
CA ALA A 9 -19.36 -2.89 -0.78
C ALA A 9 -18.79 -3.17 -2.17
N ASN A 10 -18.88 -2.16 -3.04
CA ASN A 10 -18.15 -2.13 -4.29
C ASN A 10 -16.70 -2.38 -3.88
N PRO A 11 -16.07 -3.49 -4.31
CA PRO A 11 -14.73 -3.86 -3.86
C PRO A 11 -13.71 -2.74 -4.14
N ALA A 12 -13.99 -1.88 -5.13
CA ALA A 12 -13.19 -0.69 -5.39
C ALA A 12 -13.24 0.34 -4.24
N ARG A 13 -14.39 0.52 -3.57
CA ARG A 13 -14.56 1.50 -2.49
C ARG A 13 -13.89 1.04 -1.19
N THR A 14 -14.02 -0.24 -0.86
CA THR A 14 -13.35 -0.83 0.31
C THR A 14 -11.84 -0.84 0.17
N THR A 15 -11.33 -1.06 -1.06
CA THR A 15 -9.89 -1.00 -1.37
C THR A 15 -9.35 0.43 -1.21
N GLN A 16 -10.09 1.43 -1.70
CA GLN A 16 -9.70 2.83 -1.54
C GLN A 16 -9.71 3.28 -0.07
N ASP A 17 -10.70 2.86 0.71
CA ASP A 17 -10.73 3.11 2.16
C ASP A 17 -9.54 2.44 2.88
N GLU A 18 -9.12 1.26 2.43
CA GLU A 18 -7.94 0.57 2.96
C GLU A 18 -6.65 1.34 2.65
N LEU A 19 -6.49 1.81 1.42
CA LEU A 19 -5.37 2.67 1.02
C LEU A 19 -5.29 3.94 1.87
N GLU A 20 -6.42 4.63 2.09
CA GLU A 20 -6.43 5.84 2.91
C GLU A 20 -6.08 5.58 4.38
N ARG A 21 -6.53 4.44 4.95
CA ARG A 21 -6.14 4.02 6.30
C ARG A 21 -4.65 3.73 6.38
N LEU A 22 -4.12 3.00 5.40
CA LEU A 22 -2.70 2.66 5.33
C LEU A 22 -1.82 3.90 5.14
N ARG A 23 -2.22 4.82 4.26
CA ARG A 23 -1.55 6.12 4.06
C ARG A 23 -1.45 6.91 5.37
N ARG A 24 -2.55 7.02 6.11
CA ARG A 24 -2.56 7.72 7.41
C ARG A 24 -1.64 7.05 8.41
N ARG A 25 -1.64 5.72 8.48
CA ARG A 25 -0.78 4.96 9.39
C ARG A 25 0.70 5.09 9.04
N ALA A 26 1.04 4.98 7.76
CA ALA A 26 2.40 5.17 7.24
C ALA A 26 2.92 6.60 7.50
N GLY A 27 2.04 7.61 7.43
CA GLY A 27 2.37 8.99 7.80
C GLY A 27 2.50 9.22 9.31
N ALA A 28 1.71 8.53 10.13
CA ALA A 28 1.73 8.66 11.59
C ALA A 28 2.92 7.95 12.24
N VAL A 29 3.41 6.85 11.66
CA VAL A 29 4.58 6.11 12.13
C VAL A 29 5.61 6.03 10.99
N PRO A 30 6.38 7.11 10.75
CA PRO A 30 7.26 7.18 9.58
C PRO A 30 8.35 6.11 9.52
N ALA A 31 8.71 5.52 10.67
CA ALA A 31 9.80 4.57 10.82
C ALA A 31 9.35 3.10 10.90
N ASP A 32 8.06 2.79 10.69
CA ASP A 32 7.58 1.41 10.65
C ASP A 32 7.64 0.85 9.22
N PRO A 33 8.63 -0.01 8.89
CA PRO A 33 8.79 -0.54 7.54
C PRO A 33 7.66 -1.49 7.15
N ASP A 34 7.07 -2.21 8.10
CA ASP A 34 6.03 -3.20 7.83
C ASP A 34 4.73 -2.52 7.40
N THR A 35 4.33 -1.45 8.11
CA THR A 35 3.17 -0.63 7.72
C THR A 35 3.36 -0.01 6.34
N ARG A 36 4.55 0.52 6.03
CA ARG A 36 4.85 1.12 4.72
C ARG A 36 4.87 0.09 3.60
N LEU A 37 5.41 -1.11 3.84
CA LEU A 37 5.39 -2.20 2.85
C LEU A 37 3.98 -2.73 2.61
N LEU A 38 3.16 -2.83 3.66
CA LEU A 38 1.75 -3.18 3.50
C LEU A 38 1.01 -2.16 2.64
N PHE A 39 1.27 -0.87 2.86
CA PHE A 39 0.73 0.20 2.02
C PHE A 39 1.21 0.08 0.57
N ALA A 40 2.51 -0.09 0.35
CA ALA A 40 3.07 -0.29 -1.00
C ALA A 40 2.49 -1.52 -1.71
N ARG A 41 2.28 -2.63 -0.99
CA ARG A 41 1.63 -3.83 -1.56
C ARG A 41 0.23 -3.51 -2.03
N LYS A 42 -0.56 -2.79 -1.22
CA LYS A 42 -1.91 -2.36 -1.62
C LYS A 42 -1.91 -1.39 -2.79
N LEU A 43 -0.94 -0.50 -2.88
CA LEU A 43 -0.75 0.36 -4.04
C LEU A 43 -0.52 -0.46 -5.32
N LEU A 44 0.30 -1.52 -5.26
CA LEU A 44 0.51 -2.44 -6.39
C LEU A 44 -0.76 -3.21 -6.76
N ASP A 45 -1.51 -3.71 -5.78
CA ASP A 45 -2.82 -4.36 -6.01
C ASP A 45 -3.77 -3.42 -6.78
N CYS A 46 -3.68 -2.11 -6.50
CA CYS A 46 -4.48 -1.05 -7.12
C CYS A 46 -3.90 -0.49 -8.42
N ARG A 47 -2.82 -1.08 -8.95
CA ARG A 47 -2.07 -0.58 -10.13
C ARG A 47 -1.47 0.83 -9.96
N GLN A 48 -1.38 1.33 -8.73
CA GLN A 48 -0.69 2.57 -8.39
C GLN A 48 0.82 2.31 -8.24
N VAL A 49 1.45 1.87 -9.33
CA VAL A 49 2.83 1.34 -9.33
C VAL A 49 3.85 2.42 -8.94
N ASP A 50 3.71 3.65 -9.46
CA ASP A 50 4.64 4.74 -9.17
C ASP A 50 4.65 5.10 -7.67
N GLU A 51 3.48 5.18 -7.05
CA GLU A 51 3.33 5.49 -5.61
C GLU A 51 3.86 4.33 -4.75
N ALA A 52 3.63 3.09 -5.17
CA ALA A 52 4.20 1.92 -4.49
C ALA A 52 5.73 1.98 -4.46
N ILE A 53 6.37 2.32 -5.60
CA ILE A 53 7.83 2.43 -5.71
C ILE A 53 8.37 3.49 -4.75
N LEU A 54 7.69 4.63 -4.60
CA LEU A 54 8.09 5.67 -3.66
C LEU A 54 8.11 5.17 -2.21
N GLU A 55 7.04 4.48 -1.78
CA GLU A 55 6.97 3.91 -0.43
C GLU A 55 8.00 2.81 -0.20
N ILE A 56 8.23 1.93 -1.18
CA ILE A 56 9.25 0.87 -1.09
C ILE A 56 10.64 1.47 -0.97
N ARG A 57 10.94 2.51 -1.76
CA ARG A 57 12.23 3.21 -1.69
C ARG A 57 12.43 3.91 -0.35
N ALA A 58 11.37 4.46 0.25
CA ALA A 58 11.44 5.01 1.60
C ALA A 58 11.82 3.94 2.63
N VAL A 59 11.24 2.73 2.53
CA VAL A 59 11.61 1.59 3.39
C VAL A 59 13.07 1.19 3.19
N ILE A 60 13.54 1.07 1.95
CA ILE A 60 14.95 0.72 1.65
C ILE A 60 15.92 1.80 2.14
N ALA A 61 15.55 3.08 2.04
CA ALA A 61 16.38 4.18 2.55
C ALA A 61 16.58 4.10 4.07
N MET A 62 15.55 3.68 4.82
CA MET A 62 15.64 3.48 6.27
C MET A 62 16.30 2.15 6.63
N PHE A 63 16.03 1.10 5.85
CA PHE A 63 16.49 -0.27 6.08
C PHE A 63 17.10 -0.85 4.79
N PRO A 64 18.37 -0.54 4.47
CA PRO A 64 18.99 -0.92 3.19
C PRO A 64 19.06 -2.43 2.91
N ASN A 65 19.05 -3.24 3.98
CA ASN A 65 19.10 -4.70 3.92
C ASN A 65 17.71 -5.36 4.05
N HIS A 66 16.62 -4.59 3.91
CA HIS A 66 15.27 -5.13 4.01
C HIS A 66 14.93 -5.98 2.78
N LEU A 67 15.10 -7.31 2.93
CA LEU A 67 14.94 -8.26 1.83
C LEU A 67 13.59 -8.15 1.13
N GLU A 68 12.51 -8.05 1.90
CA GLU A 68 11.14 -7.98 1.35
C GLU A 68 10.90 -6.68 0.55
N ALA A 69 11.52 -5.57 0.95
CA ALA A 69 11.36 -4.30 0.25
C ALA A 69 12.05 -4.35 -1.11
N ARG A 70 13.23 -4.97 -1.18
CA ARG A 70 13.97 -5.16 -2.45
C ARG A 70 13.20 -6.06 -3.40
N LYS A 71 12.68 -7.20 -2.92
CA LYS A 71 11.82 -8.08 -3.72
C LYS A 71 10.57 -7.35 -4.23
N LEU A 72 9.95 -6.54 -3.38
CA LEU A 72 8.78 -5.79 -3.78
C LEU A 72 9.10 -4.70 -4.80
N LEU A 73 10.27 -4.08 -4.73
CA LEU A 73 10.74 -3.12 -5.73
C LEU A 73 10.95 -3.78 -7.10
N GLU A 74 11.55 -4.97 -7.12
CA GLU A 74 11.71 -5.76 -8.34
C GLU A 74 10.34 -6.06 -8.99
N SER A 75 9.37 -6.53 -8.20
CA SER A 75 8.00 -6.76 -8.66
C SER A 75 7.32 -5.48 -9.16
N ALA A 76 7.53 -4.36 -8.48
CA ALA A 76 6.96 -3.07 -8.87
C ALA A 76 7.52 -2.59 -10.21
N HIS A 77 8.84 -2.70 -10.43
CA HIS A 77 9.45 -2.37 -11.71
C HIS A 77 8.99 -3.29 -12.85
N ALA A 78 8.78 -4.59 -12.56
CA ALA A 78 8.23 -5.52 -13.54
C ALA A 78 6.79 -5.19 -13.96
N LEU A 79 6.02 -4.48 -13.12
CA LEU A 79 4.67 -4.01 -13.44
C LEU A 79 4.65 -2.63 -14.14
N GLN A 80 5.74 -1.87 -14.04
CA GLN A 80 5.87 -0.53 -14.65
C GLN A 80 6.29 -0.60 -16.13
N GLY A 81 7.03 -1.64 -16.52
CA GLY A 81 7.48 -1.91 -17.89
C GLY A 81 6.48 -2.74 -18.69
#